data_AF-A0A1I6UJF2-F1
#
_entry.id   AF-A0A1I6UJF2-F1
#
_cell.length_a   1.000
_cell.length_b   1.000
_cell.length_c   1.000
_cell.angle_alpha   90.00
_cell.angle_beta   90.00
_cell.angle_gamma   90.00
#
_symmetry.space_group_name_H-M   'P 1'
#
loop_
_entity.id
_entity.type
_entity.pdbx_description
1 polymer ?
#
loop_
_entity_poly.entity_id
_entity_poly.type
_entity_poly.pdbx_seq_one_letter_code
_entity_poly.pdbx_strand_id
1 'polypeptide(L)' 'MKQIDLTEWSNWIDGQDVLLKMQVSPRTLQRWRINGLLPYSRVSGKCYYRKSDILALLQENYNGKVEN' A
#
# COMPACT_ATOMS: atom_id res chain seq x y z
N MET A 1 4.48 -19.94 6.85
CA MET A 1 4.38 -18.66 6.14
C MET A 1 3.16 -17.94 6.70
N LYS A 2 3.32 -16.78 7.33
CA LYS A 2 2.17 -16.09 7.95
C LYS A 2 1.33 -15.49 6.83
N GLN A 3 0.09 -15.95 6.75
CA GLN A 3 -0.98 -15.32 5.99
C GLN A 3 -1.01 -13.84 6.39
N ILE A 4 -0.87 -12.94 5.42
CA ILE A 4 -1.02 -11.50 5.68
C ILE A 4 -2.51 -11.30 5.95
N ASP A 5 -2.91 -11.32 7.22
CA ASP A 5 -4.27 -11.00 7.63
C ASP A 5 -4.51 -9.50 7.42
N LEU A 6 -5.06 -9.18 6.24
CA LEU A 6 -5.42 -7.82 5.82
C LEU A 6 -6.62 -7.28 6.60
N THR A 7 -7.26 -8.09 7.44
CA THR A 7 -8.42 -7.78 8.28
C THR A 7 -8.13 -6.71 9.34
N GLU A 8 -6.88 -6.59 9.78
CA GLU A 8 -6.41 -5.63 10.80
C GLU A 8 -6.09 -4.23 10.23
N TRP A 9 -6.20 -4.02 8.91
CA TRP A 9 -5.93 -2.70 8.33
C TRP A 9 -7.16 -1.80 8.43
N SER A 10 -6.99 -0.67 9.12
CA SER A 10 -7.92 0.46 9.04
C SER A 10 -8.10 0.89 7.58
N ASN A 11 -9.27 1.44 7.26
CA ASN A 11 -9.59 1.90 5.90
C ASN A 11 -8.57 2.95 5.40
N TRP A 12 -8.00 3.71 6.33
CA TRP A 12 -6.94 4.68 6.07
C TRP A 12 -5.67 4.28 6.81
N ILE A 13 -4.56 4.33 6.07
CA ILE A 13 -3.28 3.76 6.49
C ILE A 13 -2.24 4.85 6.37
N ASP A 14 -1.46 5.07 7.42
CA ASP A 14 -0.42 6.08 7.37
C ASP A 14 0.81 5.58 6.60
N GLY A 15 1.72 6.49 6.27
CA GLY A 15 2.95 6.12 5.58
C GLY A 15 3.87 5.19 6.36
N GLN A 16 3.89 5.23 7.70
CA GLN A 16 4.75 4.36 8.49
C GLN A 16 4.26 2.91 8.43
N ASP A 17 2.95 2.72 8.54
CA ASP A 17 2.28 1.44 8.38
C ASP A 17 2.52 0.87 6.99
N VAL A 18 2.42 1.67 5.93
CA VAL A 18 2.71 1.21 4.57
C VAL A 18 4.16 0.73 4.44
N LEU A 19 5.12 1.48 4.99
CA LEU A 19 6.54 1.08 4.97
C LEU A 19 6.78 -0.23 5.71
N LEU A 20 6.22 -0.36 6.91
CA LEU A 20 6.38 -1.55 7.76
C LEU A 20 5.72 -2.77 7.14
N LYS A 21 4.46 -2.63 6.70
CA LYS A 21 3.64 -3.75 6.26
C LYS A 21 3.95 -4.20 4.84
N MET A 22 4.30 -3.29 3.94
CA MET A 22 4.74 -3.65 2.58
C MET A 22 6.25 -3.93 2.49
N GLN A 23 6.99 -3.71 3.59
CA GLN A 23 8.45 -3.84 3.65
C GLN A 23 9.18 -3.06 2.54
N VAL A 24 8.68 -1.86 2.23
CA VAL A 24 9.28 -1.00 1.20
C VAL A 24 10.06 0.15 1.81
N SER A 25 11.07 0.62 1.08
CA SER A 25 11.86 1.76 1.51
C SER A 25 11.07 3.08 1.42
N PRO A 26 11.39 4.10 2.24
CA PRO A 26 10.82 5.44 2.12
C PRO A 26 10.96 6.03 0.72
N ARG A 27 12.07 5.73 0.04
CA ARG A 27 12.34 6.17 -1.34
C ARG A 27 11.40 5.50 -2.34
N THR A 28 11.08 4.23 -2.14
CA THR A 28 10.09 3.52 -2.96
C THR A 28 8.70 4.12 -2.77
N LEU A 29 8.27 4.34 -1.53
CA LEU A 29 6.97 4.97 -1.26
C LEU A 29 6.89 6.41 -1.78
N GLN A 30 8.01 7.15 -1.77
CA GLN A 30 8.08 8.45 -2.42
C GLN A 30 7.92 8.34 -3.94
N ARG A 31 8.61 7.39 -4.60
CA ARG A 31 8.45 7.14 -6.03
C ARG A 31 7.01 6.77 -6.39
N TRP A 32 6.36 5.91 -5.61
CA TRP A 32 4.96 5.55 -5.84
C TRP A 32 4.03 6.76 -5.80
N ARG A 33 4.27 7.71 -4.90
CA ARG A 33 3.52 8.97 -4.83
C ARG A 33 3.80 9.89 -6.01
N ILE A 34 5.07 10.08 -6.37
CA ILE A 34 5.47 10.98 -7.47
C ILE A 34 4.98 10.45 -8.81
N ASN A 35 5.06 9.14 -9.01
CA ASN A 35 4.65 8.48 -10.24
C ASN A 35 3.13 8.28 -10.33
N GLY A 36 2.37 8.64 -9.28
CA GLY A 36 0.92 8.43 -9.24
C GLY A 36 0.48 6.97 -9.10
N LEU A 37 1.43 6.06 -8.81
CA LEU A 37 1.17 4.63 -8.69
C LEU A 37 0.34 4.28 -7.44
N LEU A 38 0.54 5.04 -6.36
CA LEU A 38 -0.24 4.87 -5.13
C LEU A 38 -0.91 6.20 -4.75
N PRO A 39 -2.24 6.32 -4.95
CA PRO A 39 -3.01 7.47 -4.52
C PRO A 39 -2.90 7.71 -3.02
N TYR A 40 -2.82 8.98 -2.62
CA TYR A 40 -2.71 9.37 -1.22
C TYR A 40 -3.51 10.63 -0.92
N SER A 41 -3.99 10.73 0.31
CA SER A 41 -4.59 11.94 0.87
C SER A 41 -3.63 12.58 1.87
N ARG A 42 -3.45 13.90 1.77
CA ARG A 42 -2.59 14.65 2.68
C ARG A 42 -3.44 15.41 3.68
N VAL A 43 -3.32 15.08 4.96
CA VAL A 43 -4.05 15.72 6.06
C VAL A 43 -3.05 16.18 7.10
N SER A 44 -3.03 17.47 7.42
CA SER A 44 -2.12 18.07 8.42
C SER A 44 -0.64 17.69 8.22
N GLY A 45 -0.17 17.64 6.97
CA GLY A 45 1.21 17.29 6.63
C GLY A 45 1.54 15.79 6.62
N LYS A 46 0.62 14.91 7.07
CA LYS A 46 0.76 13.46 6.99
C LYS A 46 0.09 12.91 5.74
N CYS A 47 0.68 11.87 5.15
CA CYS A 47 0.13 11.15 4.01
C CYS A 47 -0.62 9.90 4.50
N TYR A 48 -1.84 9.74 4.02
CA TYR A 48 -2.71 8.61 4.27
C TYR A 48 -3.06 7.93 2.96
N TYR A 49 -3.17 6.61 3.00
CA TYR A 49 -3.43 5.76 1.85
C TYR A 49 -4.68 4.94 2.13
N ARG A 50 -5.49 4.70 1.11
CA ARG A 50 -6.66 3.82 1.26
C ARG A 50 -6.20 2.38 1.17
N LYS A 51 -6.81 1.54 2.00
CA LYS A 51 -6.63 0.08 1.94
C LYS A 51 -6.95 -0.46 0.53
N SER A 52 -8.05 0.00 -0.08
CA SER A 52 -8.48 -0.42 -1.42
C SER A 52 -7.38 -0.23 -2.47
N ASP A 53 -6.70 0.92 -2.42
CA ASP A 53 -5.75 1.32 -3.45
C ASP A 53 -4.44 0.53 -3.30
N ILE A 54 -4.04 0.24 -2.06
CA ILE A 54 -2.90 -0.63 -1.78
C ILE A 54 -3.16 -2.07 -2.24
N LEU A 55 -4.37 -2.58 -1.99
CA LEU A 55 -4.76 -3.92 -2.45
C LEU A 55 -4.82 -4.00 -3.98
N ALA A 56 -5.38 -2.99 -4.64
CA ALA A 56 -5.40 -2.91 -6.09
C ALA A 56 -3.98 -2.93 -6.67
N LEU A 57 -3.05 -2.17 -6.09
CA LEU A 57 -1.65 -2.15 -6.50
C LEU A 57 -0.99 -3.53 -6.37
N LEU A 58 -1.23 -4.22 -5.25
CA LEU A 58 -0.72 -5.57 -5.03
C LEU A 58 -1.28 -6.55 -6.06
N GLN A 59 -2.58 -6.48 -6.34
CA GLN A 59 -3.25 -7.35 -7.29
C GLN A 59 -2.80 -7.10 -8.73
N GLU A 60 -2.61 -5.84 -9.12
CA GLU A 60 -2.10 -5.45 -10.45
C GLU A 60 -0.68 -5.99 -10.70
N ASN A 61 0.17 -6.00 -9.67
CA ASN A 61 1.55 -6.47 -9.75
C ASN A 61 1.72 -7.95 -9.35
N TYR A 62 0.62 -8.65 -9.07
CA TYR A 62 0.66 -10.05 -8.69
C TYR A 62 0.81 -10.94 -9.93
N ASN A 63 2.01 -11.49 -10.13
CA ASN A 63 2.33 -12.35 -11.28
C ASN A 63 2.06 -13.85 -11.04
N GLY A 64 1.46 -14.21 -9.91
CA GLY A 64 1.02 -15.58 -9.66
C GLY A 64 -0.24 -15.87 -10.48
N LYS A 65 -0.21 -16.89 -11.33
CA LYS A 65 -1.37 -17.32 -12.10
C LYS A 65 -2.53 -17.59 -11.13
N VAL A 66 -3.59 -16.80 -11.21
CA VAL A 66 -4.91 -17.25 -10.73
C VAL A 66 -5.37 -18.23 -11.80
N GLU A 67 -4.92 -19.47 -11.69
CA GLU A 67 -5.42 -20.58 -12.49
C GLU A 67 -6.92 -20.71 -12.16
N ASN A 68 -7.77 -20.42 -13.15
CA ASN A 68 -9.17 -20.86 -13.14
C ASN A 68 -9.23 -22.30 -13.65
#